data_AF-A0A944D107-F1
#
_entry.id   AF-A0A944D107-F1
#
_cell.length_a   1.000
_cell.length_b   1.000
_cell.length_c   1.000
_cell.angle_alpha   90.00
_cell.angle_beta   90.00
_cell.angle_gamma   90.00
#
_symmetry.space_group_name_H-M   'P 1'
#
loop_
_entity.id
_entity.type
_entity.pdbx_description
1 polymer ?
#
loop_
_entity_poly.entity_id
_entity_poly.type
_entity_poly.pdbx_seq_one_letter_code
_entity_poly.pdbx_strand_id
1 'polypeptide(L)'
;MKDVIKRFENNEYTTPNILLHIVILLTYFENIGLSDYPLSNIKKYMKSGLENCYKKHNDRRYYLINNIRMDNHTGLGYIGLENQAVQNIFEEFKTENTKLFEQDKENKQQINFDNFIESIEHNNFIFIEKFLLGDNDIIPVFKNKDSKLFVNTVVNISNDTRKKLGSFLKSRYSLHKYFNNRQFGEYLAEELRFWQDVKDELQNLNTTSMGKLKIVSLKNFEKYIVDENIKQMSCTV
;
A
#
# COMPACT_ATOMS: atom_id res chain seq x y z
N MET A 1 6.30 8.85 36.92
CA MET A 1 6.58 9.74 35.78
C MET A 1 7.93 9.45 35.11
N LYS A 2 9.04 9.34 35.86
CA LYS A 2 10.37 9.00 35.30
C LYS A 2 10.38 7.71 34.46
N ASP A 3 9.72 6.65 34.92
CA ASP A 3 9.63 5.40 34.14
C ASP A 3 8.85 5.56 32.83
N VAL A 4 7.73 6.30 32.85
CA VAL A 4 6.93 6.56 31.64
C VAL A 4 7.73 7.35 30.61
N ILE A 5 8.48 8.38 31.05
CA ILE A 5 9.37 9.17 30.20
C ILE A 5 10.46 8.28 29.62
N LYS A 6 11.17 7.50 30.44
CA LYS A 6 12.22 6.59 29.97
C LYS A 6 11.71 5.62 28.90
N ARG A 7 10.55 5.00 29.13
CA ARG A 7 9.92 4.08 28.16
C ARG A 7 9.49 4.79 26.87
N PHE A 8 9.03 6.05 26.99
CA PHE A 8 8.68 6.90 25.86
C PHE A 8 9.90 7.27 25.01
N GLU A 9 10.98 7.71 25.65
CA GLU A 9 12.26 8.03 24.99
C GLU A 9 12.88 6.79 24.30
N ASN A 10 12.70 5.61 24.90
CA ASN A 10 13.16 4.34 24.35
C ASN A 10 12.24 3.73 23.28
N ASN A 11 11.14 4.40 22.90
CA ASN A 11 10.15 3.92 21.92
C ASN A 11 9.59 2.51 22.26
N GLU A 12 9.28 2.26 23.54
CA GLU A 12 8.76 0.95 23.98
C GLU A 12 7.27 0.74 23.67
N TYR A 13 6.55 1.79 23.28
CA TYR A 13 5.14 1.69 22.90
C TYR A 13 5.02 1.26 21.43
N THR A 14 4.43 0.09 21.21
CA THR A 14 4.39 -0.58 19.90
C THR A 14 3.09 -0.39 19.14
N THR A 15 2.10 0.28 19.73
CA THR A 15 0.81 0.57 19.10
C THR A 15 0.55 2.07 19.08
N PRO A 16 0.06 2.65 17.96
CA PRO A 16 -0.21 4.08 17.88
C PRO A 16 -1.19 4.60 18.95
N ASN A 17 -2.20 3.81 19.33
CA ASN A 17 -3.18 4.23 20.35
C ASN A 17 -2.54 4.41 21.73
N ILE A 18 -1.72 3.45 22.18
CA ILE A 18 -1.02 3.57 23.47
C ILE A 18 -0.04 4.74 23.43
N LEU A 19 0.70 4.88 22.32
CA LEU A 19 1.63 6.00 22.14
C LEU A 19 0.90 7.35 22.22
N LEU A 20 -0.23 7.49 21.52
CA LEU A 20 -1.04 8.70 21.56
C LEU A 20 -1.52 9.01 23.00
N HIS A 21 -1.98 8.00 23.74
CA HIS A 21 -2.38 8.19 25.12
C HIS A 21 -1.25 8.74 26.00
N ILE A 22 -0.04 8.20 25.86
CA ILE A 22 1.15 8.69 26.59
C ILE A 22 1.52 10.12 26.17
N VAL A 23 1.48 10.43 24.87
CA VAL A 23 1.74 11.78 24.36
C VAL A 23 0.77 12.79 24.98
N ILE A 24 -0.53 12.47 24.99
CA ILE A 24 -1.57 13.34 25.55
C ILE A 24 -1.36 13.56 27.06
N LEU A 25 -1.06 12.50 27.82
CA LEU A 25 -0.77 12.63 29.25
C LEU A 25 0.46 13.51 29.52
N LEU A 26 1.55 13.31 28.78
CA LEU A 26 2.76 14.11 28.95
C LEU A 26 2.52 15.58 28.59
N THR A 27 1.79 15.85 27.51
CA THR A 27 1.44 17.22 27.12
C THR A 27 0.52 17.88 28.13
N TYR A 28 -0.48 17.16 28.63
CA TYR A 28 -1.37 17.68 29.66
C TYR A 28 -0.59 18.05 30.93
N PHE A 29 0.21 17.13 31.47
CA PHE A 29 0.98 17.38 32.70
C PHE A 29 2.02 18.48 32.55
N GLU A 30 2.66 18.61 31.38
CA GLU A 30 3.55 19.74 31.10
C GLU A 30 2.77 21.06 31.11
N ASN A 31 1.63 21.10 30.43
CA ASN A 31 0.84 22.32 30.31
C ASN A 31 0.31 22.84 31.65
N ILE A 32 -0.09 21.94 32.56
CA ILE A 32 -0.56 22.31 33.91
C ILE A 32 0.58 22.47 34.93
N GLY A 33 1.84 22.39 34.50
CA GLY A 33 3.02 22.59 35.37
C GLY A 33 3.29 21.44 36.34
N LEU A 34 2.77 20.24 36.09
CA LEU A 34 3.04 19.03 36.88
C LEU A 34 4.21 18.19 36.34
N SER A 35 4.80 18.59 35.21
CA SER A 35 5.92 17.92 34.57
C SER A 35 6.85 18.93 33.91
N ASP A 36 8.15 18.86 34.20
CA ASP A 36 9.18 19.68 33.52
C ASP A 36 9.63 19.09 32.18
N TYR A 37 8.97 18.02 31.71
CA TYR A 37 9.34 17.34 30.48
C TYR A 37 8.94 18.17 29.25
N PRO A 38 9.90 18.73 28.48
CA PRO A 38 9.58 19.76 27.49
C PRO A 38 8.68 19.28 26.35
N LEU A 39 7.72 20.11 25.92
CA LEU A 39 6.87 19.83 24.76
C LEU A 39 7.66 19.52 23.48
N SER A 40 8.83 20.14 23.30
CA SER A 40 9.73 19.84 22.18
C SER A 40 10.24 18.39 22.20
N ASN A 41 10.55 17.85 23.38
CA ASN A 41 10.93 16.45 23.53
C ASN A 41 9.73 15.54 23.30
N ILE A 42 8.54 15.90 23.81
CA ILE A 42 7.30 15.15 23.53
C ILE A 42 7.11 14.98 22.02
N LYS A 43 7.19 16.07 21.26
CA LYS A 43 7.08 16.04 19.79
C LYS A 43 8.14 15.17 19.12
N LYS A 44 9.40 15.28 19.55
CA LYS A 44 10.52 14.50 19.00
C LYS A 44 10.28 12.99 19.15
N TYR A 45 10.00 12.54 20.37
CA TYR A 45 9.86 11.12 20.66
C TYR A 45 8.51 10.55 20.22
N MET A 46 7.47 11.38 20.10
CA MET A 46 6.23 11.01 19.43
C MET A 46 6.49 10.54 17.99
N LYS A 47 7.28 11.31 17.23
CA LYS A 47 7.60 10.98 15.82
C LYS A 47 8.39 9.68 15.72
N SER A 48 9.47 9.54 16.50
CA SER A 48 10.26 8.29 16.51
C SER A 48 9.45 7.08 17.00
N GLY A 49 8.57 7.29 17.98
CA GLY A 49 7.70 6.25 18.52
C GLY A 49 6.68 5.78 17.47
N LEU A 50 6.10 6.72 16.72
CA LEU A 50 5.18 6.42 15.64
C LEU A 50 5.86 5.59 14.55
N GLU A 51 7.05 6.00 14.07
CA GLU A 51 7.82 5.21 13.10
C GLU A 51 8.10 3.79 13.61
N ASN A 52 8.44 3.64 14.89
CA ASN A 52 8.71 2.34 15.49
C ASN A 52 7.46 1.45 15.59
N CYS A 53 6.26 2.03 15.79
CA CYS A 53 5.00 1.29 15.72
C CYS A 53 4.82 0.64 14.34
N TYR A 54 5.09 1.36 13.25
CA TYR A 54 4.99 0.84 11.89
C TYR A 54 6.08 -0.19 11.55
N LYS A 55 7.28 -0.07 12.13
CA LYS A 55 8.38 -1.03 11.91
C LYS A 55 8.17 -2.37 12.62
N LYS A 56 7.66 -2.37 13.85
CA LYS A 56 7.64 -3.57 14.72
C LYS A 56 6.36 -4.38 14.64
N HIS A 57 5.25 -3.77 14.24
CA HIS A 57 3.94 -4.37 14.49
C HIS A 57 3.36 -4.98 13.19
N ASN A 58 3.05 -6.28 13.25
CA ASN A 58 2.56 -7.06 12.11
C ASN A 58 1.04 -6.92 11.91
N ASP A 59 0.28 -6.62 12.97
CA ASP A 59 -1.16 -6.47 12.92
C ASP A 59 -1.55 -4.99 12.72
N ARG A 60 -1.87 -4.64 11.48
CA ARG A 60 -2.01 -3.25 11.02
C ARG A 60 -3.43 -2.69 11.13
N ARG A 61 -4.35 -3.44 11.72
CA ARG A 61 -5.79 -3.11 11.82
C ARG A 61 -6.09 -1.87 12.65
N TYR A 62 -5.10 -1.31 13.37
CA TYR A 62 -5.29 -0.23 14.34
C TYR A 62 -4.38 0.99 14.13
N TYR A 63 -3.86 1.18 12.92
CA TYR A 63 -2.87 2.22 12.69
C TYR A 63 -3.44 3.60 12.44
N LEU A 64 -4.53 3.72 11.68
CA LEU A 64 -5.05 5.04 11.34
C LEU A 64 -5.91 5.61 12.47
N ILE A 65 -5.42 6.67 13.11
CA ILE A 65 -6.14 7.40 14.15
C ILE A 65 -6.92 8.54 13.50
N ASN A 66 -8.21 8.31 13.25
CA ASN A 66 -9.07 9.29 12.59
C ASN A 66 -9.63 10.35 13.54
N ASN A 67 -10.00 9.96 14.77
CA ASN A 67 -10.65 10.83 15.74
C ASN A 67 -10.17 10.52 17.16
N ILE A 68 -10.23 11.54 18.01
CA ILE A 68 -10.26 11.43 19.47
C ILE A 68 -11.55 10.69 19.83
N ARG A 69 -11.47 9.38 20.06
CA ARG A 69 -12.60 8.67 20.69
C ARG A 69 -12.62 9.02 22.18
N MET A 70 -13.77 9.45 22.70
CA MET A 70 -13.97 9.56 24.15
C MET A 70 -13.75 8.22 24.86
N ASP A 71 -14.01 7.11 24.15
CA ASP A 71 -13.65 5.78 24.58
C ASP A 71 -12.44 5.27 23.77
N ASN A 72 -11.26 5.41 24.37
CA ASN A 72 -10.00 4.85 23.88
C ASN A 72 -9.65 3.51 24.56
N HIS A 73 -10.61 2.93 25.31
CA HIS A 73 -10.46 1.69 26.09
C HIS A 73 -9.35 1.76 27.16
N THR A 74 -8.81 2.94 27.49
CA THR A 74 -7.89 3.14 28.61
C THR A 74 -8.62 3.61 29.88
N GLY A 75 -9.93 3.87 29.80
CA GLY A 75 -10.78 4.25 30.93
C GLY A 75 -10.69 5.72 31.35
N LEU A 76 -9.82 6.52 30.74
CA LEU A 76 -9.59 7.93 31.10
C LEU A 76 -10.04 8.94 30.03
N GLY A 77 -10.54 8.46 28.88
CA GLY A 77 -10.65 9.30 27.70
C GLY A 77 -9.31 9.95 27.36
N TYR A 78 -9.35 11.07 26.65
CA TYR A 78 -8.19 11.96 26.56
C TYR A 78 -8.39 13.08 27.57
N ILE A 79 -7.45 13.20 28.52
CA ILE A 79 -7.48 14.25 29.55
C ILE A 79 -7.09 15.59 28.90
N GLY A 80 -7.80 16.66 29.27
CA GLY A 80 -7.48 18.01 28.81
C GLY A 80 -7.83 18.27 27.35
N LEU A 81 -8.93 17.73 26.83
CA LEU A 81 -9.34 17.94 25.42
C LEU A 81 -9.69 19.39 25.10
N GLU A 82 -10.09 20.15 26.10
CA GLU A 82 -10.29 21.59 26.06
C GLU A 82 -8.97 22.38 26.02
N ASN A 83 -7.84 21.73 26.28
CA ASN A 83 -6.53 22.37 26.31
C ASN A 83 -5.94 22.54 24.91
N GLN A 84 -5.58 23.77 24.54
CA GLN A 84 -5.03 24.08 23.23
C GLN A 84 -3.73 23.32 22.93
N ALA A 85 -2.84 23.12 23.92
CA ALA A 85 -1.60 22.38 23.70
C ALA A 85 -1.87 20.90 23.40
N VAL A 86 -2.87 20.31 24.07
CA VAL A 86 -3.33 18.93 23.85
C VAL A 86 -3.98 18.78 22.47
N GLN A 87 -4.82 19.73 22.06
CA GLN A 87 -5.40 19.73 20.71
C GLN A 87 -4.32 19.83 19.63
N ASN A 88 -3.36 20.73 19.81
CA ASN A 88 -2.28 20.94 18.84
C ASN A 88 -1.39 19.69 18.70
N ILE A 89 -1.05 19.01 19.81
CA ILE A 89 -0.24 17.79 19.73
C ILE A 89 -1.03 16.63 19.12
N PHE A 90 -2.34 16.55 19.37
CA PHE A 90 -3.20 15.54 18.75
C PHE A 90 -3.22 15.68 17.22
N GLU A 91 -3.43 16.89 16.70
CA GLU A 91 -3.44 17.12 15.25
C GLU A 91 -2.07 16.85 14.61
N GLU A 92 -0.97 17.16 15.30
CA GLU A 92 0.38 16.80 14.86
C GLU A 92 0.58 15.27 14.82
N PHE A 93 0.11 14.56 15.86
CA PHE A 93 0.14 13.11 15.91
C PHE A 93 -0.65 12.50 14.74
N LYS A 94 -1.88 12.97 14.52
CA LYS A 94 -2.78 12.50 13.47
C LYS A 94 -2.19 12.71 12.08
N THR A 95 -1.57 13.87 11.85
CA THR A 95 -0.90 14.18 10.58
C THR A 95 0.24 13.20 10.32
N GLU A 96 1.14 12.99 11.29
CA GLU A 96 2.27 12.07 11.11
C GLU A 96 1.80 10.61 10.98
N ASN A 97 0.79 10.23 11.76
CA ASN A 97 0.21 8.90 11.71
C ASN A 97 -0.42 8.59 10.34
N THR A 98 -1.14 9.55 9.75
CA THR A 98 -1.75 9.42 8.42
C THR A 98 -0.68 9.30 7.34
N LYS A 99 0.38 10.11 7.41
CA LYS A 99 1.51 10.03 6.49
C LYS A 99 2.19 8.67 6.53
N LEU A 100 2.50 8.16 7.73
CA LEU A 100 3.11 6.84 7.89
C LEU A 100 2.18 5.71 7.44
N PHE A 101 0.87 5.86 7.64
CA PHE A 101 -0.13 4.91 7.17
C PHE A 101 -0.13 4.78 5.65
N GLU A 102 -0.17 5.89 4.93
CA GLU A 102 -0.14 5.86 3.46
C GLU A 102 1.20 5.34 2.94
N GLN A 103 2.33 5.72 3.55
CA GLN A 103 3.65 5.16 3.21
C GLN A 103 3.71 3.64 3.40
N ASP A 104 3.18 3.12 4.52
CA ASP A 104 3.13 1.70 4.80
C ASP A 104 2.25 0.92 3.79
N LYS A 105 1.14 1.54 3.38
CA LYS A 105 0.23 1.01 2.37
C LYS A 105 0.89 0.97 0.99
N GLU A 106 1.58 2.03 0.58
CA GLU A 106 2.36 2.06 -0.66
C GLU A 106 3.47 0.99 -0.65
N ASN A 107 4.23 0.89 0.46
CA ASN A 107 5.27 -0.13 0.62
C ASN A 107 4.70 -1.55 0.53
N LYS A 108 3.54 -1.82 1.13
CA LYS A 108 2.85 -3.12 1.00
C LYS A 108 2.46 -3.41 -0.44
N GLN A 109 1.90 -2.43 -1.14
CA GLN A 109 1.54 -2.58 -2.54
C GLN A 109 2.79 -2.86 -3.38
N GLN A 110 3.93 -2.26 -3.05
CA GLN A 110 5.20 -2.58 -3.70
C GLN A 110 5.67 -4.00 -3.41
N ILE A 111 5.75 -4.41 -2.14
CA ILE A 111 6.13 -5.78 -1.75
C ILE A 111 5.22 -6.82 -2.42
N ASN A 112 3.91 -6.58 -2.47
CA ASN A 112 2.97 -7.48 -3.11
C ASN A 112 3.19 -7.56 -4.63
N PHE A 113 3.54 -6.45 -5.27
CA PHE A 113 3.90 -6.42 -6.69
C PHE A 113 5.22 -7.15 -6.94
N ASP A 114 6.23 -6.96 -6.09
CA ASP A 114 7.52 -7.67 -6.20
C ASP A 114 7.32 -9.18 -6.03
N ASN A 115 6.52 -9.61 -5.05
CA ASN A 115 6.13 -11.02 -4.87
C ASN A 115 5.36 -11.56 -6.08
N PHE A 116 4.55 -10.73 -6.73
CA PHE A 116 3.84 -11.10 -7.95
C PHE A 116 4.80 -11.31 -9.12
N ILE A 117 5.79 -10.42 -9.30
CA ILE A 117 6.87 -10.58 -10.28
C ILE A 117 7.66 -11.86 -10.02
N GLU A 118 8.12 -12.08 -8.78
CA GLU A 118 8.84 -13.30 -8.38
C GLU A 118 7.99 -14.56 -8.63
N SER A 119 6.68 -14.49 -8.35
CA SER A 119 5.77 -15.62 -8.60
C SER A 119 5.62 -15.95 -10.08
N ILE A 120 5.69 -14.96 -10.98
CA ILE A 120 5.72 -15.18 -12.43
C ILE A 120 6.99 -15.93 -12.82
N GLU A 121 8.14 -15.50 -12.33
CA GLU A 121 9.44 -16.12 -12.62
C GLU A 121 9.51 -17.57 -12.13
N HIS A 122 8.95 -17.85 -10.95
CA HIS A 122 8.95 -19.17 -10.33
C HIS A 122 7.73 -20.04 -10.67
N ASN A 123 6.86 -19.60 -11.59
CA ASN A 123 5.65 -20.32 -12.00
C ASN A 123 4.67 -20.63 -10.85
N ASN A 124 4.62 -19.79 -9.82
CA ASN A 124 3.69 -19.93 -8.71
C ASN A 124 2.27 -19.44 -9.10
N PHE A 125 1.59 -20.24 -9.91
CA PHE A 125 0.28 -19.87 -10.47
C PHE A 125 -0.82 -19.76 -9.40
N ILE A 126 -0.71 -20.46 -8.27
CA ILE A 126 -1.65 -20.35 -7.16
C ILE A 126 -1.60 -18.94 -6.56
N PHE A 127 -0.39 -18.41 -6.34
CA PHE A 127 -0.23 -17.04 -5.86
C PHE A 127 -0.73 -16.03 -6.90
N ILE A 128 -0.36 -16.19 -8.16
CA ILE A 128 -0.77 -15.28 -9.26
C ILE A 128 -2.30 -15.21 -9.37
N GLU A 129 -2.97 -16.36 -9.37
CA GLU A 129 -4.42 -16.45 -9.42
C GLU A 129 -5.06 -15.77 -8.22
N LYS A 130 -4.62 -16.11 -6.99
CA LYS A 130 -5.14 -15.50 -5.77
C LYS A 130 -4.91 -13.98 -5.75
N PHE A 131 -3.73 -13.52 -6.18
CA PHE A 131 -3.37 -12.12 -6.21
C PHE A 131 -4.24 -11.33 -7.20
N LEU A 132 -4.43 -11.83 -8.42
CA LEU A 132 -5.14 -11.11 -9.49
C LEU A 132 -6.66 -11.30 -9.46
N LEU A 133 -7.15 -12.46 -9.04
CA LEU A 133 -8.56 -12.86 -9.15
C LEU A 133 -9.23 -13.09 -7.79
N GLY A 134 -8.48 -13.00 -6.68
CA GLY A 134 -8.99 -13.12 -5.32
C GLY A 134 -8.80 -11.83 -4.53
N ASP A 135 -7.70 -11.73 -3.77
CA ASP A 135 -7.47 -10.70 -2.76
C ASP A 135 -7.48 -9.26 -3.32
N ASN A 136 -7.22 -9.08 -4.63
CA ASN A 136 -7.12 -7.78 -5.28
C ASN A 136 -7.94 -7.68 -6.57
N ASP A 137 -8.99 -8.50 -6.74
CA ASP A 137 -9.77 -8.61 -7.97
C ASP A 137 -10.32 -7.26 -8.52
N ILE A 138 -10.69 -6.33 -7.64
CA ILE A 138 -11.16 -4.96 -7.97
C ILE A 138 -10.18 -3.85 -7.56
N ILE A 139 -8.99 -4.18 -7.07
CA ILE A 139 -8.00 -3.19 -6.60
C ILE A 139 -6.99 -2.92 -7.73
N PRO A 140 -6.68 -1.67 -8.08
CA PRO A 140 -5.73 -1.34 -9.15
C PRO A 140 -4.27 -1.60 -8.73
N VAL A 141 -3.86 -2.88 -8.67
CA VAL A 141 -2.53 -3.33 -8.23
C VAL A 141 -1.38 -2.87 -9.11
N PHE A 142 -1.63 -2.55 -10.38
CA PHE A 142 -0.62 -2.07 -11.31
C PHE A 142 -0.50 -0.54 -11.37
N LYS A 143 -1.32 0.20 -10.61
CA LYS A 143 -1.25 1.66 -10.54
C LYS A 143 0.14 2.09 -10.08
N ASN A 144 0.76 3.00 -10.83
CA ASN A 144 2.09 3.58 -10.55
C ASN A 144 3.22 2.53 -10.40
N LYS A 145 3.08 1.34 -11.01
CA LYS A 145 4.12 0.30 -10.99
C LYS A 145 5.06 0.42 -12.19
N ASP A 146 6.24 -0.16 -12.04
CA ASP A 146 7.27 -0.18 -13.08
C ASP A 146 6.88 -1.18 -14.20
N SER A 147 6.41 -0.64 -15.32
CA SER A 147 6.02 -1.39 -16.52
C SER A 147 7.22 -2.12 -17.14
N LYS A 148 8.43 -1.55 -17.06
CA LYS A 148 9.65 -2.14 -17.61
C LYS A 148 10.07 -3.39 -16.85
N LEU A 149 9.96 -3.38 -15.52
CA LEU A 149 10.19 -4.58 -14.70
C LEU A 149 9.22 -5.71 -15.10
N PHE A 150 7.94 -5.38 -15.27
CA PHE A 150 6.93 -6.35 -15.73
C PHE A 150 7.25 -6.89 -17.13
N VAL A 151 7.56 -6.02 -18.10
CA VAL A 151 7.89 -6.43 -19.47
C VAL A 151 9.13 -7.32 -19.51
N ASN A 152 10.20 -6.95 -18.80
CA ASN A 152 11.41 -7.77 -18.70
C ASN A 152 11.09 -9.18 -18.18
N THR A 153 10.23 -9.27 -17.17
CA THR A 153 9.74 -10.55 -16.62
C THR A 153 9.00 -11.34 -17.70
N VAL A 154 8.02 -10.74 -18.37
CA VAL A 154 7.21 -11.37 -19.43
C VAL A 154 8.06 -11.83 -20.63
N VAL A 155 9.11 -11.09 -20.96
CA VAL A 155 10.07 -11.47 -22.00
C VAL A 155 10.88 -12.68 -21.56
N ASN A 156 11.31 -12.78 -20.31
CA ASN A 156 12.23 -13.82 -19.86
C ASN A 156 11.56 -15.16 -19.50
N ILE A 157 10.25 -15.17 -19.21
CA ILE A 157 9.52 -16.42 -18.96
C ILE A 157 9.28 -17.27 -20.22
N SER A 158 8.95 -18.55 -19.98
CA SER A 158 8.56 -19.50 -21.01
C SER A 158 7.25 -19.09 -21.71
N ASN A 159 7.02 -19.62 -22.92
CA ASN A 159 5.78 -19.37 -23.66
C ASN A 159 4.54 -19.92 -22.92
N ASP A 160 4.67 -21.05 -22.22
CA ASP A 160 3.57 -21.66 -21.47
C ASP A 160 3.22 -20.83 -20.23
N THR A 161 4.23 -20.34 -19.51
CA THR A 161 4.05 -19.39 -18.40
C THR A 161 3.37 -18.13 -18.89
N ARG A 162 3.83 -17.55 -20.02
CA ARG A 162 3.23 -16.35 -20.61
C ARG A 162 1.76 -16.58 -20.99
N LYS A 163 1.43 -17.76 -21.54
CA LYS A 163 0.05 -18.13 -21.88
C LYS A 163 -0.84 -18.23 -20.63
N LYS A 164 -0.36 -18.87 -19.56
CA LYS A 164 -1.08 -18.95 -18.28
C LYS A 164 -1.28 -17.58 -17.65
N LEU A 165 -0.22 -16.78 -17.55
CA LEU A 165 -0.31 -15.39 -17.09
C LEU A 165 -1.36 -14.60 -17.89
N GLY A 166 -1.33 -14.73 -19.22
CA GLY A 166 -2.33 -14.12 -20.11
C GLY A 166 -3.76 -14.55 -19.81
N SER A 167 -4.01 -15.82 -19.41
CA SER A 167 -5.35 -16.25 -19.02
C SER A 167 -5.86 -15.59 -17.73
N PHE A 168 -4.98 -15.41 -16.73
CA PHE A 168 -5.34 -14.70 -15.51
C PHE A 168 -5.63 -13.23 -15.78
N LEU A 169 -4.79 -12.57 -16.57
CA LEU A 169 -5.01 -11.17 -16.96
C LEU A 169 -6.31 -11.02 -17.76
N LYS A 170 -6.58 -11.86 -18.75
CA LYS A 170 -7.87 -11.86 -19.48
C LYS A 170 -9.08 -12.02 -18.56
N SER A 171 -8.98 -12.91 -17.57
CA SER A 171 -10.05 -13.11 -16.59
C SER A 171 -10.26 -11.87 -15.71
N ARG A 172 -9.18 -11.19 -15.32
CA ARG A 172 -9.22 -10.00 -14.48
C ARG A 172 -9.96 -8.84 -15.16
N TYR A 173 -9.64 -8.54 -16.42
CA TYR A 173 -10.22 -7.42 -17.17
C TYR A 173 -11.47 -7.80 -18.00
N SER A 174 -12.09 -8.95 -17.74
CA SER A 174 -13.25 -9.39 -18.54
C SER A 174 -14.46 -8.46 -18.35
N LEU A 175 -15.06 -8.04 -19.46
CA LEU A 175 -16.27 -7.19 -19.52
C LEU A 175 -17.51 -7.77 -18.84
N HIS A 176 -17.54 -9.09 -18.62
CA HIS A 176 -18.69 -9.75 -17.99
C HIS A 176 -18.59 -9.77 -16.46
N LYS A 177 -17.53 -9.21 -15.87
CA LYS A 177 -17.39 -9.08 -14.42
C LYS A 177 -17.93 -7.74 -13.94
N TYR A 178 -18.85 -7.84 -12.99
CA TYR A 178 -19.51 -6.71 -12.36
C TYR A 178 -19.39 -6.78 -10.84
N PHE A 179 -19.15 -5.64 -10.22
CA PHE A 179 -19.22 -5.45 -8.78
C PHE A 179 -20.07 -4.22 -8.50
N ASN A 180 -21.09 -4.34 -7.64
CA ASN A 180 -22.03 -3.25 -7.34
C ASN A 180 -22.58 -2.52 -8.58
N ASN A 181 -23.01 -3.29 -9.59
CA ASN A 181 -23.54 -2.79 -10.88
C ASN A 181 -22.57 -1.95 -11.73
N ARG A 182 -21.28 -1.94 -11.39
CA ARG A 182 -20.22 -1.33 -12.19
C ARG A 182 -19.34 -2.41 -12.80
N GLN A 183 -18.82 -2.15 -14.00
CA GLN A 183 -17.88 -3.07 -14.63
C GLN A 183 -16.54 -3.06 -13.89
N PHE A 184 -15.87 -4.20 -13.79
CA PHE A 184 -14.53 -4.28 -13.18
C PHE A 184 -13.53 -3.31 -13.84
N GLY A 185 -13.66 -3.05 -15.14
CA GLY A 185 -12.85 -2.08 -15.87
C GLY A 185 -12.88 -0.66 -15.25
N GLU A 186 -14.01 -0.25 -14.67
CA GLU A 186 -14.14 1.06 -14.01
C GLU A 186 -13.28 1.15 -12.74
N TYR A 187 -13.19 0.06 -11.98
CA TYR A 187 -12.37 0.01 -10.76
C TYR A 187 -10.87 -0.10 -11.06
N LEU A 188 -10.51 -0.64 -12.23
CA LEU A 188 -9.14 -0.85 -12.66
C LEU A 188 -8.62 0.24 -13.59
N ALA A 189 -9.43 1.28 -13.90
CA ALA A 189 -9.07 2.35 -14.84
C ALA A 189 -7.77 3.07 -14.47
N GLU A 190 -7.41 3.12 -13.18
CA GLU A 190 -6.15 3.70 -12.71
C GLU A 190 -4.90 2.92 -13.17
N GLU A 191 -5.05 1.72 -13.72
CA GLU A 191 -3.98 0.92 -14.32
C GLU A 191 -3.78 1.23 -15.83
N LEU A 192 -4.63 2.07 -16.45
CA LEU A 192 -4.56 2.35 -17.90
C LEU A 192 -3.18 2.81 -18.35
N ARG A 193 -2.57 3.74 -17.62
CA ARG A 193 -1.23 4.25 -17.92
C ARG A 193 -0.18 3.14 -17.88
N PHE A 194 -0.23 2.26 -16.88
CA PHE A 194 0.69 1.12 -16.79
C PHE A 194 0.59 0.24 -18.03
N TRP A 195 -0.61 -0.07 -18.51
CA TRP A 195 -0.79 -0.90 -19.69
C TRP A 195 -0.37 -0.21 -20.99
N GLN A 196 -0.54 1.11 -21.10
CA GLN A 196 0.02 1.90 -22.20
C GLN A 196 1.56 1.85 -22.19
N ASP A 197 2.18 2.05 -21.03
CA ASP A 197 3.64 1.97 -20.89
C ASP A 197 4.14 0.54 -21.21
N VAL A 198 3.43 -0.52 -20.80
CA VAL A 198 3.74 -1.91 -21.18
C VAL A 198 3.70 -2.12 -22.69
N LYS A 199 2.72 -1.52 -23.37
CA LYS A 199 2.61 -1.60 -24.84
C LYS A 199 3.82 -0.95 -25.50
N ASP A 200 4.18 0.26 -25.08
CA ASP A 200 5.30 1.00 -25.64
C ASP A 200 6.63 0.25 -25.41
N GLU A 201 6.84 -0.30 -24.22
CA GLU A 201 8.02 -1.13 -23.89
C GLU A 201 8.09 -2.39 -24.76
N LEU A 202 6.97 -3.09 -24.99
CA LEU A 202 6.93 -4.27 -25.87
C LEU A 202 7.22 -3.93 -27.33
N GLN A 203 6.70 -2.80 -27.83
CA GLN A 203 6.90 -2.34 -29.21
C GLN A 203 8.35 -1.93 -29.49
N ASN A 204 9.04 -1.42 -28.47
CA ASN A 204 10.44 -0.98 -28.55
C ASN A 204 11.45 -2.12 -28.28
N LEU A 205 11.01 -3.36 -28.06
CA LEU A 205 11.92 -4.48 -27.82
C LEU A 205 12.83 -4.76 -29.02
N ASN A 206 14.14 -4.84 -28.77
CA ASN A 206 15.08 -5.38 -29.75
C ASN A 206 14.92 -6.90 -29.87
N THR A 207 14.25 -7.34 -30.94
CA THR A 207 13.94 -8.76 -31.18
C THR A 207 14.99 -9.50 -31.99
N THR A 208 16.08 -8.84 -32.40
CA THR A 208 17.08 -9.37 -33.34
C THR A 208 17.72 -10.68 -32.89
N SER A 209 17.92 -10.86 -31.58
CA SER A 209 18.50 -12.07 -30.98
C SER A 209 17.47 -13.09 -30.48
N MET A 210 16.17 -12.82 -30.63
CA MET A 210 15.11 -13.68 -30.09
C MET A 210 14.67 -14.77 -31.08
N GLY A 211 14.39 -15.97 -30.57
CA GLY A 211 13.80 -17.04 -31.38
C GLY A 211 12.41 -16.68 -31.91
N LYS A 212 12.09 -17.09 -33.15
CA LYS A 212 10.82 -16.77 -33.84
C LYS A 212 9.57 -17.07 -33.01
N LEU A 213 9.53 -18.21 -32.31
CA LEU A 213 8.39 -18.60 -31.47
C LEU A 213 8.18 -17.65 -30.29
N LYS A 214 9.26 -17.17 -29.68
CA LYS A 214 9.21 -16.19 -28.59
C LYS A 214 8.65 -14.86 -29.09
N ILE A 215 9.09 -14.40 -30.27
CA ILE A 215 8.57 -13.19 -30.92
C ILE A 215 7.06 -13.31 -31.18
N VAL A 216 6.60 -14.43 -31.76
CA VAL A 216 5.18 -14.66 -32.01
C VAL A 216 4.38 -14.68 -30.72
N SER A 217 4.89 -15.34 -29.68
CA SER A 217 4.22 -15.39 -28.38
C SER A 217 4.11 -14.01 -27.72
N LEU A 218 5.15 -13.17 -27.82
CA LEU A 218 5.12 -11.79 -27.32
C LEU A 218 4.14 -10.92 -28.10
N LYS A 219 4.11 -11.01 -29.43
CA LYS A 219 3.11 -10.31 -30.26
C LYS A 219 1.68 -10.72 -29.93
N ASN A 220 1.45 -11.99 -29.64
CA ASN A 220 0.15 -12.47 -29.19
C ASN A 220 -0.20 -11.93 -27.80
N PHE A 221 0.78 -11.82 -26.90
CA PHE A 221 0.58 -11.23 -25.58
C PHE A 221 0.22 -9.74 -25.70
N GLU A 222 0.97 -8.97 -26.49
CA GLU A 222 0.65 -7.57 -26.80
C GLU A 222 -0.79 -7.43 -27.34
N LYS A 223 -1.09 -8.11 -28.45
CA LYS A 223 -2.37 -7.97 -29.15
C LYS A 223 -3.59 -8.44 -28.36
N TYR A 224 -3.47 -9.57 -27.65
CA TYR A 224 -4.65 -10.21 -27.04
C TYR A 224 -4.76 -10.01 -25.54
N ILE A 225 -3.73 -9.43 -24.90
CA ILE A 225 -3.73 -9.10 -23.47
C ILE A 225 -3.63 -7.60 -23.31
N VAL A 226 -2.54 -6.99 -23.79
CA VAL A 226 -2.25 -5.57 -23.52
C VAL A 226 -3.26 -4.67 -24.22
N ASP A 227 -3.45 -4.82 -25.54
CA ASP A 227 -4.41 -4.01 -26.30
C ASP A 227 -5.85 -4.18 -25.79
N GLU A 228 -6.25 -5.41 -25.47
CA GLU A 228 -7.58 -5.68 -24.93
C GLU A 228 -7.75 -5.04 -23.55
N ASN A 229 -6.79 -5.19 -22.63
CA ASN A 229 -6.85 -4.56 -21.30
C ASN A 229 -6.98 -3.03 -21.44
N ILE A 230 -6.16 -2.39 -22.28
CA ILE A 230 -6.24 -0.95 -22.58
C ILE A 230 -7.64 -0.60 -23.05
N LYS A 231 -8.18 -1.34 -24.03
CA LYS A 231 -9.52 -1.08 -24.56
C LYS A 231 -10.59 -1.16 -23.46
N GLN A 232 -10.53 -2.17 -22.60
CA GLN A 232 -11.52 -2.34 -21.52
C GLN A 232 -11.51 -1.19 -20.52
N MET A 233 -10.33 -0.68 -20.16
CA MET A 233 -10.22 0.45 -19.24
C MET A 233 -10.49 1.81 -19.92
N SER A 234 -10.31 1.91 -21.25
CA SER A 234 -10.55 3.15 -22.00
C SER A 234 -12.04 3.39 -22.29
N CYS A 235 -12.86 2.34 -22.31
CA CYS A 235 -14.30 2.44 -22.50
C CYS A 235 -15.07 2.91 -21.23
N THR A 236 -14.36 3.10 -20.12
CA THR A 236 -14.91 3.44 -18.80
C THR A 236 -14.55 4.85 -18.32
N VAL A 237 -13.86 5.65 -19.14
CA VAL A 237 -13.49 7.07 -18.87
C VAL A 237 -14.40 8.02 -19.63
#